data_AF-A0A835QGY7-F1
#
_entry.id   AF-A0A835QGY7-F1
#
_cell.length_a   1.000
_cell.length_b   1.000
_cell.length_c   1.000
_cell.angle_alpha   90.00
_cell.angle_beta   90.00
_cell.angle_gamma   90.00
#
_symmetry.space_group_name_H-M   'P 1'
#
loop_
_entity.id
_entity.type
_entity.pdbx_description
1 polymer ?
#
loop_
_entity_poly.entity_id
_entity_poly.type
_entity_poly.pdbx_seq_one_letter_code
_entity_poly.pdbx_strand_id
1 'polypeptide(L)'
;MATTVATATRATENKTQTEENSQNGGQQTGHQEIGHKSLLKSDALYQYILETSVYPREPECLKELREITAKHPWNLMTTSADEGQFLGMLLKLINAKNTMEIGVFTGYSLLATALALPDDGKILAMDINRENYELGLPLIQKAGVAHKIDFREGPALPVLDELMKDESKHGSFDFIFVDADKDNYLNYHQRIIDLVKVGGVIGYDNTLWNGAVVLPPDAPMRKYIRYYRDFVIELNKELAADPRIEICQLPVGDGITLCRRVK
;
A
#
# COMPACT_ATOMS: atom_id res chain seq x y z
N MET A 1 41.86 -18.08 71.05
CA MET A 1 43.16 -18.01 70.33
C MET A 1 42.98 -18.69 68.99
N ALA A 2 43.52 -18.08 67.93
CA ALA A 2 43.51 -18.50 66.53
C ALA A 2 43.91 -19.99 66.33
N THR A 3 43.56 -20.70 65.26
CA THR A 3 44.04 -20.43 63.89
C THR A 3 43.27 -21.25 62.85
N THR A 4 43.10 -20.63 61.67
CA THR A 4 42.50 -21.03 60.39
C THR A 4 43.30 -22.12 59.65
N VAL A 5 42.69 -22.88 58.72
CA VAL A 5 42.94 -22.90 57.25
C VAL A 5 42.10 -23.99 56.54
N ALA A 6 41.56 -23.59 55.38
CA ALA A 6 40.76 -24.27 54.34
C ALA A 6 41.44 -25.51 53.70
N THR A 7 40.80 -26.41 52.92
CA THR A 7 40.10 -26.21 51.62
C THR A 7 39.39 -27.51 51.14
N ALA A 8 38.26 -27.32 50.42
CA ALA A 8 37.76 -27.99 49.19
C ALA A 8 37.57 -29.55 49.15
N THR A 9 36.59 -30.20 48.48
CA THR A 9 35.68 -29.86 47.36
C THR A 9 34.49 -30.85 47.39
N ARG A 10 33.28 -30.40 47.06
CA ARG A 10 32.06 -31.22 46.85
C ARG A 10 31.88 -31.49 45.34
N ALA A 11 31.50 -32.71 44.98
CA ALA A 11 30.29 -33.04 44.19
C ALA A 11 30.44 -34.42 43.52
N THR A 12 29.60 -35.36 43.95
CA THR A 12 29.42 -36.69 43.38
C THR A 12 28.44 -36.68 42.22
N GLU A 13 28.67 -37.65 41.34
CA GLU A 13 27.99 -38.00 40.09
C GLU A 13 26.49 -38.31 40.27
N ASN A 14 25.71 -38.05 39.22
CA ASN A 14 24.69 -39.01 38.81
C ASN A 14 24.38 -38.92 37.31
N LYS A 15 24.36 -40.09 36.68
CA LYS A 15 24.26 -40.36 35.24
C LYS A 15 22.89 -41.00 34.95
N THR A 16 22.34 -40.64 33.80
CA THR A 16 21.45 -41.46 32.94
C THR A 16 19.96 -41.63 33.30
N GLN A 17 19.12 -40.94 32.53
CA GLN A 17 17.76 -41.28 32.04
C GLN A 17 17.47 -40.10 31.07
N THR A 18 17.29 -40.26 29.75
CA THR A 18 16.20 -40.95 29.07
C THR A 18 16.54 -41.08 27.58
N GLU A 19 16.39 -42.28 27.01
CA GLU A 19 16.20 -42.50 25.57
C GLU A 19 14.78 -43.06 25.37
N GLU A 20 14.26 -42.87 24.15
CA GLU A 20 13.00 -43.37 23.58
C GLU A 20 11.71 -42.56 23.83
N ASN A 21 11.41 -41.64 22.89
CA ASN A 21 10.13 -41.68 22.19
C ASN A 21 10.22 -40.96 20.82
N SER A 22 10.31 -41.79 19.78
CA SER A 22 9.58 -41.73 18.50
C SER A 22 9.18 -40.37 17.90
N GLN A 23 9.89 -40.05 16.82
CA GLN A 23 9.33 -39.76 15.48
C GLN A 23 8.00 -39.00 15.39
N ASN A 24 8.08 -37.69 15.15
CA ASN A 24 7.27 -37.00 14.14
C ASN A 24 7.88 -35.62 13.86
N GLY A 25 8.90 -35.60 13.01
CA GLY A 25 9.57 -34.37 12.57
C GLY A 25 9.27 -34.12 11.10
N GLY A 26 8.03 -33.75 10.78
CA GLY A 26 7.75 -33.07 9.52
C GLY A 26 8.57 -31.78 9.53
N GLN A 27 9.56 -31.67 8.64
CA GLN A 27 10.33 -30.44 8.48
C GLN A 27 9.39 -29.36 7.95
N GLN A 28 8.86 -28.59 8.90
CA GLN A 28 8.26 -27.29 8.69
C GLN A 28 9.28 -26.43 7.94
N THR A 29 9.11 -26.29 6.63
CA THR A 29 9.58 -25.11 5.92
C THR A 29 8.69 -23.95 6.36
N GLY A 30 8.99 -23.42 7.55
CA GLY A 30 8.37 -22.22 8.07
C GLY A 30 8.80 -21.05 7.19
N HIS A 31 8.06 -20.81 6.11
CA HIS A 31 7.99 -19.47 5.54
C HIS A 31 7.49 -18.57 6.66
N GLN A 32 8.36 -17.70 7.16
CA GLN A 32 7.93 -16.59 8.00
C GLN A 32 6.81 -15.86 7.26
N GLU A 33 5.67 -15.66 7.93
CA GLU A 33 4.57 -14.80 7.45
C GLU A 33 5.13 -13.39 7.27
N ILE A 34 5.72 -13.12 6.11
CA ILE A 34 5.92 -11.76 5.63
C ILE A 34 4.53 -11.34 5.19
N GLY A 35 3.86 -10.55 6.03
CA GLY A 35 2.49 -10.06 5.80
C GLY A 35 2.42 -9.25 4.53
N HIS A 36 2.21 -9.92 3.40
CA HIS A 36 1.95 -9.29 2.12
C HIS A 36 0.45 -9.23 1.88
N LYS A 37 -0.03 -8.10 1.35
CA LYS A 37 -1.40 -7.90 0.87
C LYS A 37 -1.60 -8.82 -0.34
N SER A 38 -2.06 -10.06 -0.14
CA SER A 38 -2.49 -10.91 -1.24
C SER A 38 -3.90 -11.42 -1.00
N LEU A 39 -4.72 -11.29 -2.04
CA LEU A 39 -6.08 -11.82 -2.09
C LEU A 39 -6.16 -13.12 -2.89
N LEU A 40 -5.00 -13.65 -3.30
CA LEU A 40 -4.91 -14.89 -4.05
C LEU A 40 -5.06 -16.10 -3.13
N LYS A 41 -5.45 -17.23 -3.71
CA LYS A 41 -5.72 -18.47 -2.98
C LYS A 41 -4.51 -19.07 -2.23
N SER A 42 -3.29 -18.62 -2.51
CA SER A 42 -2.09 -19.07 -1.80
C SER A 42 -0.92 -18.10 -1.94
N ASP A 43 -0.09 -18.01 -0.89
CA ASP A 43 1.14 -17.21 -0.89
C ASP A 43 2.11 -17.67 -1.98
N ALA A 44 2.21 -18.97 -2.23
CA ALA A 44 3.07 -19.53 -3.27
C ALA A 44 2.66 -19.02 -4.67
N LEU A 45 1.36 -18.85 -4.94
CA LEU A 45 0.92 -18.30 -6.22
C LEU A 45 1.26 -16.81 -6.33
N TYR A 46 1.09 -16.06 -5.25
CA TYR A 46 1.45 -14.65 -5.21
C TYR A 46 2.97 -14.46 -5.39
N GLN A 47 3.78 -15.23 -4.67
CA GLN A 47 5.24 -15.21 -4.82
C GLN A 47 5.68 -15.61 -6.23
N TYR A 48 5.02 -16.60 -6.86
CA TYR A 48 5.30 -16.94 -8.26
C TYR A 48 5.11 -15.73 -9.19
N ILE A 49 4.05 -14.94 -9.02
CA ILE A 49 3.83 -13.71 -9.81
C ILE A 49 4.97 -12.71 -9.54
N LEU A 50 5.31 -12.49 -8.27
CA LEU A 50 6.34 -11.53 -7.90
C LEU A 50 7.71 -11.89 -8.48
N GLU A 51 8.17 -13.12 -8.24
CA GLU A 51 9.48 -13.61 -8.67
C GLU A 51 9.60 -13.75 -10.19
N THR A 52 8.51 -14.10 -10.88
CA THR A 52 8.53 -14.34 -12.32
C THR A 52 8.28 -13.08 -13.15
N SER A 53 7.38 -12.20 -12.70
CA SER A 53 6.84 -11.13 -13.53
C SER A 53 7.05 -9.72 -12.95
N VAL A 54 7.27 -9.59 -11.63
CA VAL A 54 7.38 -8.28 -10.97
C VAL A 54 8.82 -7.91 -10.68
N TYR A 55 9.48 -8.59 -9.74
CA TYR A 55 10.83 -8.25 -9.28
C TYR A 55 11.88 -8.19 -10.41
N PRO A 56 11.88 -9.07 -11.43
CA PRO A 56 12.84 -8.96 -12.53
C PRO A 56 12.70 -7.67 -13.37
N ARG A 57 11.60 -6.94 -13.22
CA ARG A 57 11.28 -5.71 -13.94
C ARG A 57 11.08 -4.50 -13.01
N GLU A 58 11.24 -4.69 -11.70
CA GLU A 58 11.12 -3.60 -10.73
C GLU A 58 12.33 -2.65 -10.88
N PRO A 59 12.11 -1.34 -11.10
CA PRO A 59 13.19 -0.35 -11.07
C PRO A 59 13.96 -0.41 -9.74
N GLU A 60 15.29 -0.31 -9.79
CA GLU A 60 16.13 -0.45 -8.58
C GLU A 60 15.76 0.58 -7.50
N CYS A 61 15.37 1.81 -7.87
CA CYS A 61 14.93 2.81 -6.91
C CYS A 61 13.64 2.42 -6.16
N LEU A 62 12.72 1.68 -6.80
CA LEU A 62 11.53 1.14 -6.13
C LEU A 62 11.90 0.00 -5.19
N LYS A 63 12.81 -0.89 -5.60
CA LYS A 63 13.35 -1.94 -4.74
C LYS A 63 14.04 -1.36 -3.50
N GLU A 64 14.92 -0.37 -3.67
CA GLU A 64 15.58 0.35 -2.56
C GLU A 64 14.54 0.98 -1.62
N LEU A 65 13.48 1.59 -2.18
CA LEU A 65 12.42 2.23 -1.38
C LEU A 65 11.60 1.21 -0.60
N ARG A 66 11.31 0.06 -1.20
CA ARG A 66 10.63 -1.06 -0.55
C ARG A 66 11.45 -1.62 0.61
N GLU A 67 12.76 -1.77 0.44
CA GLU A 67 13.67 -2.24 1.49
C GLU A 67 13.81 -1.25 2.66
N ILE A 68 13.80 0.06 2.39
CA ILE A 68 13.78 1.09 3.45
C ILE A 68 12.42 1.08 4.16
N THR A 69 11.33 1.07 3.41
CA THR A 69 9.97 1.09 3.95
C THR A 69 9.70 -0.14 4.80
N ALA A 70 10.24 -1.32 4.45
CA ALA A 70 10.11 -2.56 5.23
C ALA A 70 10.62 -2.44 6.68
N LYS A 71 11.51 -1.48 6.97
CA LYS A 71 12.04 -1.20 8.32
C LYS A 71 11.17 -0.21 9.11
N HIS A 72 10.21 0.44 8.46
CA HIS A 72 9.31 1.40 9.10
C HIS A 72 8.26 0.68 9.96
N PRO A 73 7.87 1.20 11.14
CA PRO A 73 6.85 0.57 11.99
C PRO A 73 5.48 0.35 11.33
N TRP A 74 5.15 1.19 10.33
CA TRP A 74 3.91 1.12 9.56
C TRP A 74 4.10 0.56 8.14
N ASN A 75 5.11 -0.27 7.93
CA ASN A 75 5.46 -0.83 6.62
C ASN A 75 4.29 -1.51 5.89
N LEU A 76 3.33 -2.09 6.62
CA LEU A 76 2.15 -2.76 6.05
C LEU A 76 1.24 -1.83 5.22
N MET A 77 1.38 -0.50 5.37
CA MET A 77 0.63 0.46 4.58
C MET A 77 1.14 0.56 3.14
N THR A 78 2.41 0.23 2.88
CA THR A 78 3.01 0.42 1.55
C THR A 78 2.25 -0.35 0.46
N THR A 79 2.11 0.28 -0.71
CA THR A 79 1.63 -0.35 -1.94
C THR A 79 2.50 -1.55 -2.28
N SER A 80 1.90 -2.66 -2.70
CA SER A 80 2.66 -3.86 -3.06
C SER A 80 3.39 -3.69 -4.40
N ALA A 81 4.42 -4.50 -4.63
CA ALA A 81 5.25 -4.35 -5.84
C ALA A 81 4.49 -4.67 -7.14
N ASP A 82 3.58 -5.65 -7.10
CA ASP A 82 2.67 -5.98 -8.20
C ASP A 82 1.69 -4.84 -8.50
N GLU A 83 1.17 -4.18 -7.46
CA GLU A 83 0.29 -3.02 -7.63
C GLU A 83 1.05 -1.81 -8.17
N GLY A 84 2.27 -1.54 -7.69
CA GLY A 84 3.15 -0.51 -8.26
C GLY A 84 3.48 -0.77 -9.73
N GLN A 85 3.73 -2.03 -10.11
CA GLN A 85 3.90 -2.42 -11.51
C GLN A 85 2.63 -2.17 -12.33
N PHE A 86 1.47 -2.54 -11.79
CA PHE A 86 0.17 -2.33 -12.42
C PHE A 86 -0.10 -0.83 -12.67
N LEU A 87 0.07 0.02 -11.65
CA LEU A 87 -0.08 1.48 -11.76
C LEU A 87 0.86 2.05 -12.83
N GLY A 88 2.13 1.63 -12.81
CA GLY A 88 3.12 2.07 -13.78
C GLY A 88 2.77 1.67 -15.23
N MET A 89 2.12 0.52 -15.44
CA MET A 89 1.60 0.12 -16.75
C MET A 89 0.35 0.92 -17.14
N LEU A 90 -0.61 1.05 -16.22
CA LEU A 90 -1.86 1.76 -16.43
C LEU A 90 -1.62 3.20 -16.88
N LEU A 91 -0.76 3.94 -16.16
CA LEU A 91 -0.42 5.34 -16.46
C LEU A 91 0.15 5.51 -17.87
N LYS A 92 0.98 4.57 -18.33
CA LYS A 92 1.54 4.57 -19.69
C LYS A 92 0.47 4.28 -20.74
N LEU A 93 -0.42 3.32 -20.48
CA LEU A 93 -1.51 2.97 -21.39
C LEU A 93 -2.49 4.12 -21.60
N ILE A 94 -2.78 4.89 -20.54
CA ILE A 94 -3.68 6.05 -20.62
C ILE A 94 -2.96 7.35 -21.01
N ASN A 95 -1.64 7.30 -21.22
CA ASN A 95 -0.78 8.45 -21.52
C ASN A 95 -0.99 9.60 -20.52
N ALA A 96 -1.03 9.28 -19.22
CA ALA A 96 -1.24 10.26 -18.16
C ALA A 96 -0.06 11.23 -18.09
N LYS A 97 -0.37 12.50 -17.75
CA LYS A 97 0.64 13.56 -17.61
C LYS A 97 0.42 14.39 -16.35
N ASN A 98 -0.81 14.78 -16.04
CA ASN A 98 -1.15 15.54 -14.84
C ASN A 98 -1.96 14.68 -13.89
N THR A 99 -1.40 14.35 -12.72
CA THR A 99 -1.97 13.37 -11.80
C THR A 99 -2.05 13.89 -10.37
N MET A 100 -2.81 13.19 -9.55
CA MET A 100 -2.94 13.47 -8.11
C MET A 100 -2.83 12.16 -7.31
N GLU A 101 -2.19 12.22 -6.15
CA GLU A 101 -2.12 11.12 -5.19
C GLU A 101 -2.57 11.60 -3.81
N ILE A 102 -3.54 10.90 -3.21
CA ILE A 102 -4.08 11.16 -1.87
C ILE A 102 -3.67 10.00 -0.98
N GLY A 103 -2.77 10.25 -0.02
CA GLY A 103 -2.08 9.21 0.75
C GLY A 103 -0.79 8.79 0.04
N VAL A 104 0.33 9.26 0.55
CA VAL A 104 1.68 9.06 -0.02
C VAL A 104 2.48 8.07 0.82
N PHE A 105 2.34 8.16 2.15
CA PHE A 105 3.17 7.43 3.11
C PHE A 105 4.66 7.61 2.79
N THR A 106 5.41 6.54 2.49
CA THR A 106 6.82 6.59 2.11
C THR A 106 7.04 6.76 0.60
N GLY A 107 5.99 6.77 -0.21
CA GLY A 107 6.02 7.14 -1.62
C GLY A 107 6.28 6.01 -2.62
N TYR A 108 5.96 4.75 -2.32
CA TYR A 108 6.13 3.65 -3.30
C TYR A 108 5.24 3.82 -4.54
N SER A 109 3.93 4.06 -4.34
CA SER A 109 2.97 4.46 -5.39
C SER A 109 3.42 5.75 -6.09
N LEU A 110 3.81 6.77 -5.32
CA LEU A 110 4.26 8.06 -5.84
C LEU A 110 5.47 7.92 -6.76
N LEU A 111 6.47 7.13 -6.37
CA LEU A 111 7.67 6.87 -7.17
C LEU A 111 7.33 6.04 -8.42
N ALA A 112 6.49 5.01 -8.30
CA ALA A 112 6.03 4.22 -9.45
C ALA A 112 5.30 5.10 -10.48
N THR A 113 4.45 6.01 -10.01
CA THR A 113 3.77 7.01 -10.82
C THR A 113 4.76 7.96 -11.49
N ALA A 114 5.66 8.58 -10.73
CA ALA A 114 6.62 9.54 -11.24
C ALA A 114 7.56 8.97 -12.32
N LEU A 115 7.94 7.69 -12.20
CA LEU A 115 8.72 6.97 -13.21
C LEU A 115 7.92 6.64 -14.48
N ALA A 116 6.60 6.51 -14.37
CA ALA A 116 5.73 6.17 -15.49
C ALA A 116 5.31 7.39 -16.33
N LEU A 117 5.19 8.56 -15.70
CA LEU A 117 4.84 9.81 -16.37
C LEU A 117 5.95 10.31 -17.31
N PRO A 118 5.61 11.08 -18.36
CA PRO A 118 6.60 11.80 -19.16
C PRO A 118 7.44 12.75 -18.30
N ASP A 119 8.57 13.22 -18.82
CA ASP A 119 9.50 14.09 -18.08
C ASP A 119 8.85 15.37 -17.56
N ASP A 120 7.93 15.94 -18.35
CA ASP A 120 7.13 17.12 -18.02
C ASP A 120 5.79 16.79 -17.34
N GLY A 121 5.66 15.56 -16.83
CA GLY A 121 4.54 15.14 -16.02
C GLY A 121 4.52 15.83 -14.65
N LYS A 122 3.33 15.90 -14.05
CA LYS A 122 3.10 16.54 -12.75
C LYS A 122 2.25 15.65 -11.85
N ILE A 123 2.56 15.67 -10.57
CA ILE A 123 1.85 14.95 -9.52
C ILE A 123 1.58 15.93 -8.39
N LEU A 124 0.31 16.17 -8.07
CA LEU A 124 -0.07 16.77 -6.80
C LEU A 124 -0.17 15.65 -5.77
N ALA A 125 0.77 15.59 -4.83
CA ALA A 125 0.82 14.57 -3.79
C ALA A 125 0.37 15.15 -2.45
N MET A 126 -0.52 14.47 -1.73
CA MET A 126 -1.07 14.93 -0.45
C MET A 126 -0.94 13.86 0.62
N ASP A 127 -0.40 14.22 1.77
CA ASP A 127 -0.37 13.37 2.96
C ASP A 127 -0.36 14.22 4.24
N ILE A 128 -0.91 13.68 5.32
CA ILE A 128 -0.88 14.32 6.63
C ILE A 128 0.49 14.22 7.32
N ASN A 129 1.34 13.29 6.89
CA ASN A 129 2.62 12.99 7.52
C ASN A 129 3.79 13.23 6.56
N ARG A 130 4.42 14.41 6.68
CA ARG A 130 5.62 14.76 5.91
C ARG A 130 6.83 13.90 6.23
N GLU A 131 7.02 13.51 7.50
CA GLU A 131 8.20 12.75 7.93
C GLU A 131 8.30 11.41 7.19
N ASN A 132 7.17 10.73 6.97
CA ASN A 132 7.11 9.49 6.19
C ASN A 132 7.49 9.72 4.72
N TYR A 133 7.00 10.79 4.11
CA TYR A 133 7.34 11.13 2.72
C TYR A 133 8.85 11.43 2.59
N GLU A 134 9.40 12.18 3.55
CA GLU A 134 10.83 12.54 3.56
C GLU A 134 11.75 11.33 3.76
N LEU A 135 11.24 10.20 4.27
CA LEU A 135 11.97 8.94 4.30
C LEU A 135 12.26 8.40 2.89
N GLY A 136 11.31 8.51 1.96
CA GLY A 136 11.44 8.03 0.59
C GLY A 136 12.00 9.07 -0.38
N LEU A 137 11.87 10.35 -0.07
CA LEU A 137 12.30 11.47 -0.93
C LEU A 137 13.73 11.38 -1.47
N PRO A 138 14.77 10.96 -0.69
CA PRO A 138 16.13 10.81 -1.23
C PRO A 138 16.22 9.86 -2.43
N LEU A 139 15.40 8.79 -2.45
CA LEU A 139 15.35 7.86 -3.57
C LEU A 139 14.61 8.41 -4.77
N ILE A 140 13.54 9.18 -4.53
CA ILE A 140 12.81 9.91 -5.58
C ILE A 140 13.73 10.94 -6.25
N GLN A 141 14.55 11.65 -5.46
CA GLN A 141 15.56 12.57 -5.96
C GLN A 141 16.67 11.86 -6.73
N LYS A 142 17.20 10.75 -6.19
CA LYS A 142 18.21 9.91 -6.86
C LYS A 142 17.69 9.35 -8.20
N ALA A 143 16.40 9.04 -8.28
CA ALA A 143 15.75 8.58 -9.52
C ALA A 143 15.53 9.71 -10.55
N GLY A 144 15.78 10.98 -10.19
CA GLY A 144 15.70 12.11 -11.12
C GLY A 144 14.26 12.49 -11.50
N VAL A 145 13.27 12.16 -10.66
CA VAL A 145 11.83 12.43 -10.95
C VAL A 145 11.16 13.32 -9.91
N ALA A 146 11.90 13.78 -8.90
CA ALA A 146 11.37 14.63 -7.84
C ALA A 146 10.78 15.96 -8.36
N HIS A 147 11.26 16.48 -9.49
CA HIS A 147 10.75 17.72 -10.10
C HIS A 147 9.30 17.62 -10.58
N LYS A 148 8.76 16.40 -10.71
CA LYS A 148 7.37 16.16 -11.09
C LYS A 148 6.41 16.33 -9.92
N ILE A 149 6.89 16.35 -8.68
CA ILE A 149 6.07 16.19 -7.47
C ILE A 149 5.89 17.54 -6.76
N ASP A 150 4.63 17.94 -6.59
CA ASP A 150 4.19 19.01 -5.71
C ASP A 150 3.55 18.38 -4.46
N PHE A 151 4.35 18.22 -3.40
CA PHE A 151 3.89 17.61 -2.15
C PHE A 151 3.26 18.65 -1.21
N ARG A 152 2.04 18.38 -0.76
CA ARG A 152 1.28 19.19 0.19
C ARG A 152 1.04 18.41 1.46
N GLU A 153 1.55 18.95 2.56
CA GLU A 153 1.30 18.39 3.88
C GLU A 153 -0.06 18.85 4.41
N GLY A 154 -0.81 17.92 4.97
CA GLY A 154 -2.08 18.17 5.65
C GLY A 154 -3.24 17.35 5.11
N PRO A 155 -4.45 17.54 5.68
CA PRO A 155 -5.64 16.83 5.21
C PRO A 155 -5.95 17.16 3.75
N ALA A 156 -6.36 16.16 2.98
CA ALA A 156 -6.62 16.33 1.55
C ALA A 156 -7.91 17.11 1.25
N LEU A 157 -8.96 16.95 2.09
CA LEU A 157 -10.27 17.60 1.84
C LEU A 157 -10.18 19.13 1.66
N PRO A 158 -9.51 19.90 2.54
CA PRO A 158 -9.33 21.33 2.33
C PRO A 158 -8.62 21.67 1.01
N VAL A 159 -7.61 20.89 0.60
CA VAL A 159 -6.90 21.13 -0.66
C VAL A 159 -7.83 20.88 -1.85
N LEU A 160 -8.63 19.82 -1.81
CA LEU A 160 -9.64 19.53 -2.83
C LEU A 160 -10.71 20.63 -2.88
N ASP A 161 -11.17 21.13 -1.73
CA ASP A 161 -12.15 22.22 -1.67
C ASP A 161 -11.59 23.52 -2.27
N GLU A 162 -10.30 23.83 -2.08
CA GLU A 162 -9.65 24.96 -2.74
C GLU A 162 -9.51 24.75 -4.26
N LEU A 163 -9.15 23.54 -4.71
CA LEU A 163 -9.09 23.22 -6.14
C LEU A 163 -10.47 23.34 -6.81
N MET A 164 -11.54 22.94 -6.12
CA MET A 164 -12.90 23.03 -6.64
C MET A 164 -13.37 24.48 -6.86
N LYS A 165 -12.82 25.45 -6.13
CA LYS A 165 -13.13 26.88 -6.31
C LYS A 165 -12.48 27.48 -7.57
N ASP A 166 -11.43 26.84 -8.09
CA ASP A 166 -10.74 27.26 -9.29
C ASP A 166 -11.25 26.46 -10.49
N GLU A 167 -12.14 27.08 -11.29
CA GLU A 167 -12.71 26.48 -12.50
C GLU A 167 -11.64 25.96 -13.48
N SER A 168 -10.42 26.50 -13.47
CA SER A 168 -9.33 26.01 -14.33
C SER A 168 -8.82 24.62 -13.93
N LYS A 169 -9.18 24.14 -12.73
CA LYS A 169 -8.82 22.81 -12.22
C LYS A 169 -9.83 21.74 -12.57
N HIS A 170 -11.05 22.11 -12.96
CA HIS A 170 -12.08 21.17 -13.35
C HIS A 170 -11.65 20.44 -14.62
N GLY A 171 -11.71 19.11 -14.58
CA GLY A 171 -11.24 18.25 -15.67
C GLY A 171 -9.76 18.40 -16.03
N SER A 172 -8.92 18.85 -15.10
CA SER A 172 -7.49 19.09 -15.37
C SER A 172 -6.60 17.88 -15.08
N PHE A 173 -7.07 16.88 -14.32
CA PHE A 173 -6.31 15.69 -13.97
C PHE A 173 -6.62 14.51 -14.91
N ASP A 174 -5.58 13.82 -15.35
CA ASP A 174 -5.68 12.61 -16.16
C ASP A 174 -5.94 11.36 -15.31
N PHE A 175 -5.30 11.32 -14.13
CA PHE A 175 -5.36 10.21 -13.19
C PHE A 175 -5.31 10.69 -11.75
N ILE A 176 -6.09 10.05 -10.87
CA ILE A 176 -6.09 10.32 -9.43
C ILE A 176 -6.03 9.01 -8.67
N PHE A 177 -5.03 8.82 -7.81
CA PHE A 177 -4.91 7.67 -6.92
C PHE A 177 -5.32 8.05 -5.49
N VAL A 178 -6.20 7.26 -4.89
CA VAL A 178 -6.74 7.48 -3.54
C VAL A 178 -6.39 6.28 -2.67
N ASP A 179 -5.37 6.43 -1.83
CA ASP A 179 -4.92 5.46 -0.84
C ASP A 179 -4.74 6.11 0.55
N ALA A 180 -5.83 6.71 1.06
CA ALA A 180 -5.84 7.37 2.36
C ALA A 180 -6.87 6.74 3.33
N ASP A 181 -7.50 7.57 4.15
CA ASP A 181 -8.53 7.26 5.13
C ASP A 181 -9.88 6.91 4.48
N LYS A 182 -10.30 5.65 4.67
CA LYS A 182 -11.42 5.03 3.93
C LYS A 182 -12.78 5.65 4.23
N ASP A 183 -12.95 6.22 5.42
CA ASP A 183 -14.15 6.95 5.83
C ASP A 183 -14.33 8.28 5.08
N ASN A 184 -13.31 8.78 4.38
CA ASN A 184 -13.42 9.95 3.52
C ASN A 184 -13.50 9.65 2.01
N TYR A 185 -13.46 8.39 1.56
CA TYR A 185 -13.39 8.10 0.12
C TYR A 185 -14.60 8.63 -0.66
N LEU A 186 -15.80 8.54 -0.09
CA LEU A 186 -16.99 9.15 -0.69
C LEU A 186 -16.92 10.68 -0.70
N ASN A 187 -16.39 11.28 0.37
CA ASN A 187 -16.19 12.73 0.43
C ASN A 187 -15.19 13.18 -0.63
N TYR A 188 -14.10 12.43 -0.85
CA TYR A 188 -13.16 12.66 -1.94
C TYR A 188 -13.82 12.51 -3.30
N HIS A 189 -14.57 11.42 -3.51
CA HIS A 189 -15.25 11.13 -4.77
C HIS A 189 -16.09 12.32 -5.26
N GLN A 190 -16.84 12.96 -4.35
CA GLN A 190 -17.67 14.12 -4.70
C GLN A 190 -16.88 15.34 -5.22
N ARG A 191 -15.59 15.50 -4.88
CA ARG A 191 -14.74 16.55 -5.49
C ARG A 191 -13.99 16.03 -6.71
N ILE A 192 -13.30 14.90 -6.55
CA ILE A 192 -12.32 14.47 -7.53
C ILE A 192 -12.95 14.02 -8.85
N ILE A 193 -14.23 13.66 -8.86
CA ILE A 193 -14.97 13.38 -10.09
C ILE A 193 -15.05 14.61 -11.02
N ASP A 194 -15.13 15.82 -10.48
CA ASP A 194 -15.16 17.05 -11.28
C ASP A 194 -13.75 17.53 -11.64
N LEU A 195 -12.74 17.19 -10.83
CA LEU A 195 -11.33 17.52 -11.09
C LEU A 195 -10.68 16.60 -12.14
N VAL A 196 -11.11 15.33 -12.23
CA VAL A 196 -10.63 14.40 -13.26
C VAL A 196 -11.32 14.67 -14.59
N LYS A 197 -10.59 14.66 -15.72
CA LYS A 197 -11.17 14.90 -17.05
C LYS A 197 -12.16 13.80 -17.44
N VAL A 198 -13.09 14.09 -18.36
CA VAL A 198 -13.87 13.03 -19.03
C VAL A 198 -12.90 12.08 -19.75
N GLY A 199 -13.06 10.78 -19.51
CA GLY A 199 -12.13 9.74 -19.96
C GLY A 199 -10.91 9.55 -19.05
N GLY A 200 -10.68 10.43 -18.07
CA GLY A 200 -9.68 10.25 -17.03
C GLY A 200 -10.11 9.18 -16.01
N VAL A 201 -9.15 8.75 -15.19
CA VAL A 201 -9.29 7.56 -14.33
C VAL A 201 -9.02 7.92 -12.87
N ILE A 202 -9.87 7.44 -11.97
CA ILE A 202 -9.63 7.46 -10.53
C ILE A 202 -9.36 6.01 -10.08
N GLY A 203 -8.33 5.77 -9.28
CA GLY A 203 -8.06 4.49 -8.63
C GLY A 203 -8.27 4.59 -7.13
N TYR A 204 -9.21 3.83 -6.58
CA TYR A 204 -9.41 3.69 -5.14
C TYR A 204 -8.76 2.42 -4.64
N ASP A 205 -7.82 2.53 -3.69
CA ASP A 205 -7.09 1.38 -3.16
C ASP A 205 -7.78 0.73 -1.93
N ASN A 206 -7.41 -0.52 -1.67
CA ASN A 206 -7.87 -1.42 -0.61
C ASN A 206 -9.39 -1.64 -0.58
N THR A 207 -10.02 -1.62 -1.74
CA THR A 207 -11.48 -1.78 -1.92
C THR A 207 -11.98 -3.20 -1.64
N LEU A 208 -11.08 -4.19 -1.52
CA LEU A 208 -11.43 -5.53 -1.04
C LEU A 208 -11.09 -5.73 0.44
N TRP A 209 -10.35 -4.79 1.04
CA TRP A 209 -10.15 -4.60 2.48
C TRP A 209 -9.80 -5.88 3.25
N ASN A 210 -8.71 -6.52 2.84
CA ASN A 210 -8.21 -7.79 3.35
C ASN A 210 -9.24 -8.94 3.28
N GLY A 211 -10.13 -8.89 2.28
CA GLY A 211 -11.27 -9.78 2.13
C GLY A 211 -12.38 -9.59 3.17
N ALA A 212 -12.26 -8.60 4.08
CA ALA A 212 -13.19 -8.42 5.18
C ALA A 212 -14.61 -8.08 4.71
N VAL A 213 -14.76 -7.57 3.49
CA VAL A 213 -16.04 -7.23 2.86
C VAL A 213 -17.01 -8.41 2.75
N VAL A 214 -16.51 -9.66 2.73
CA VAL A 214 -17.35 -10.87 2.70
C VAL A 214 -17.38 -11.65 4.03
N LEU A 215 -16.63 -11.20 5.04
CA LEU A 215 -16.64 -11.87 6.35
C LEU A 215 -17.98 -11.64 7.07
N PRO A 216 -18.46 -12.64 7.84
CA PRO A 216 -19.66 -12.49 8.63
C PRO A 216 -19.44 -11.47 9.78
N PRO A 217 -20.51 -10.82 10.29
CA PRO A 217 -20.38 -9.74 11.28
C PRO A 217 -19.63 -10.12 12.57
N ASP A 218 -19.73 -11.38 12.97
CA ASP A 218 -19.14 -11.97 14.17
C ASP A 218 -17.73 -12.55 13.97
N ALA A 219 -17.21 -12.58 12.73
CA ALA A 219 -15.85 -13.04 12.48
C ALA A 219 -14.81 -12.21 13.26
N PRO A 220 -13.78 -12.85 13.85
CA PRO A 220 -12.66 -12.15 14.47
C PRO A 220 -11.94 -11.26 13.46
N MET A 221 -11.78 -9.97 13.78
CA MET A 221 -11.12 -8.98 12.93
C MET A 221 -10.33 -8.00 13.79
N ARG A 222 -9.21 -7.49 13.26
CA ARG A 222 -8.47 -6.38 13.90
C ARG A 222 -9.38 -5.14 13.98
N LYS A 223 -9.21 -4.32 15.02
CA LYS A 223 -10.07 -3.16 15.28
C LYS A 223 -10.16 -2.20 14.09
N TYR A 224 -9.03 -1.87 13.45
CA TYR A 224 -9.02 -0.96 12.29
C TYR A 224 -9.70 -1.57 11.06
N ILE A 225 -9.51 -2.88 10.80
CA ILE A 225 -10.21 -3.59 9.73
C ILE A 225 -11.72 -3.48 9.94
N ARG A 226 -12.20 -3.79 11.15
CA ARG A 226 -13.63 -3.69 11.49
C ARG A 226 -14.16 -2.27 11.34
N TYR A 227 -13.42 -1.26 11.79
CA TYR A 227 -13.84 0.15 11.72
C TYR A 227 -14.06 0.61 10.28
N TYR A 228 -13.11 0.36 9.38
CA TYR A 228 -13.18 0.83 7.99
C TYR A 228 -14.00 -0.06 7.06
N ARG A 229 -14.27 -1.32 7.45
CA ARG A 229 -14.98 -2.30 6.61
C ARG A 229 -16.31 -1.75 6.08
N ASP A 230 -17.11 -1.11 6.93
CA ASP A 230 -18.44 -0.68 6.54
C ASP A 230 -18.39 0.51 5.56
N PHE A 231 -17.42 1.42 5.73
CA PHE A 231 -17.14 2.48 4.77
C PHE A 231 -16.69 1.94 3.41
N VAL A 232 -15.86 0.89 3.37
CA VAL A 232 -15.44 0.26 2.12
C VAL A 232 -16.62 -0.44 1.43
N ILE A 233 -17.49 -1.13 2.18
CA ILE A 233 -18.70 -1.75 1.63
C ILE A 233 -19.64 -0.68 1.05
N GLU A 234 -19.83 0.43 1.75
CA GLU A 234 -20.64 1.56 1.28
C GLU A 234 -20.05 2.18 0.01
N LEU A 235 -18.75 2.50 0.03
CA LEU A 235 -18.02 2.99 -1.14
C LEU A 235 -18.22 2.10 -2.36
N ASN A 236 -18.00 0.79 -2.23
CA ASN A 236 -18.11 -0.14 -3.35
C ASN A 236 -19.52 -0.14 -3.96
N LYS A 237 -20.57 0.02 -3.13
CA LYS A 237 -21.96 0.12 -3.61
C LYS A 237 -22.21 1.43 -4.34
N GLU A 238 -21.77 2.55 -3.77
CA GLU A 238 -21.93 3.87 -4.36
C GLU A 238 -21.20 3.98 -5.70
N LEU A 239 -19.95 3.51 -5.78
CA LEU A 239 -19.19 3.47 -7.04
C LEU A 239 -19.87 2.60 -8.10
N ALA A 240 -20.46 1.46 -7.71
CA ALA A 240 -21.19 0.59 -8.64
C ALA A 240 -22.51 1.19 -9.14
N ALA A 241 -23.11 2.10 -8.36
CA ALA A 241 -24.36 2.76 -8.70
C ALA A 241 -24.17 4.12 -9.40
N ASP A 242 -22.96 4.69 -9.39
CA ASP A 242 -22.71 6.04 -9.91
C ASP A 242 -22.72 6.08 -11.45
N PRO A 243 -23.70 6.79 -12.08
CA PRO A 243 -23.85 6.82 -13.54
C PRO A 243 -22.85 7.74 -14.25
N ARG A 244 -21.93 8.39 -13.52
CA ARG A 244 -20.87 9.27 -14.04
C ARG A 244 -19.59 8.51 -14.38
N ILE A 245 -19.47 7.25 -13.96
CA ILE A 245 -18.25 6.44 -14.10
C ILE A 245 -18.53 5.05 -14.69
N GLU A 246 -17.54 4.49 -15.36
CA GLU A 246 -17.42 3.05 -15.61
C GLU A 246 -16.42 2.47 -14.60
N ILE A 247 -16.73 1.32 -14.00
CA ILE A 247 -15.89 0.73 -12.97
C ILE A 247 -15.29 -0.63 -13.35
N CYS A 248 -14.12 -0.90 -12.80
CA CYS A 248 -13.49 -2.23 -12.77
C CYS A 248 -12.80 -2.43 -11.42
N GLN A 249 -13.31 -3.35 -10.60
CA GLN A 249 -12.70 -3.72 -9.32
C GLN A 249 -11.77 -4.92 -9.52
N LEU A 250 -10.48 -4.70 -9.33
CA LEU A 250 -9.42 -5.66 -9.62
C LEU A 250 -8.83 -6.24 -8.32
N PRO A 251 -8.59 -7.56 -8.24
CA PRO A 251 -7.95 -8.20 -7.08
C PRO A 251 -6.41 -8.10 -7.15
N VAL A 252 -5.87 -6.91 -7.41
CA VAL A 252 -4.44 -6.57 -7.32
C VAL A 252 -4.21 -5.90 -5.97
N GLY A 253 -3.09 -6.20 -5.29
CA GLY A 253 -2.83 -5.71 -3.94
C GLY A 253 -3.95 -6.09 -2.97
N ASP A 254 -4.54 -5.09 -2.28
CA ASP A 254 -5.72 -5.27 -1.41
C ASP A 254 -7.04 -4.88 -2.10
N GLY A 255 -7.03 -4.88 -3.42
CA GLY A 255 -8.16 -4.56 -4.28
C GLY A 255 -8.16 -3.09 -4.71
N ILE A 256 -8.06 -2.84 -6.01
CA ILE A 256 -8.15 -1.49 -6.58
C ILE A 256 -9.40 -1.38 -7.46
N THR A 257 -10.23 -0.36 -7.21
CA THR A 257 -11.36 -0.03 -8.10
C THR A 257 -10.95 1.11 -9.01
N LEU A 258 -10.84 0.82 -10.31
CA LEU A 258 -10.67 1.83 -11.34
C LEU A 258 -12.03 2.41 -11.71
N CYS A 259 -12.12 3.73 -11.77
CA CYS A 259 -13.31 4.48 -12.14
C CYS A 259 -12.95 5.41 -13.32
N ARG A 260 -13.42 5.10 -14.52
CA ARG A 260 -13.25 5.97 -15.69
C ARG A 260 -14.43 6.94 -15.79
N ARG A 261 -14.18 8.25 -15.72
CA ARG A 261 -15.22 9.26 -15.87
C ARG A 261 -15.81 9.25 -17.29
N VAL A 262 -17.14 9.26 -17.41
CA VAL A 262 -17.85 9.22 -18.71
C VAL A 262 -18.74 10.43 -18.98
N LYS A 263 -19.00 11.28 -17.99
CA LYS A 263 -19.80 12.50 -18.08
C LYS A 263 -19.18 13.62 -17.27
#